data_AF-A0A2E7VTJ7-F1
#
_entry.id   AF-A0A2E7VTJ7-F1
#
_cell.length_a   1.000
_cell.length_b   1.000
_cell.length_c   1.000
_cell.angle_alpha   90.00
_cell.angle_beta   90.00
_cell.angle_gamma   90.00
#
_symmetry.space_group_name_H-M   'P 1'
#
loop_
_entity.id
_entity.type
_entity.pdbx_description
1 polymer ?
#
loop_
_entity_poly.entity_id
_entity_poly.type
_entity_poly.pdbx_seq_one_letter_code
_entity_poly.pdbx_strand_id
1 'polypeptide(L)'
;MKKLLYLLLLTPIIYLVSCSSGKGNLTPEQLPIEETIVGVTWQLLNVGGGWFRLNDDYTYSTKFLLCDTFAVEGVWSLDGDVLENRYIIGAVEYVERSTIIEYSDSLLKFQVDTTPTTDAYVWFEACEPEPIRGCMDSTFLNFNPNAQCPDTCTNDPVYGCMDANALNYDATANIDDGSCCYVGGCMDATALNYNASACQDDGSCIAVVNGCTDSIGSVNYNPLANTDDGTCIPYVYGCTDSTATNYNASATTDDGSCTYPIAIGNTNLGIGNTNLAIGDTHQGGIIFWLDGNGGGLVAAPTDQSSSAEWGCYGTPISGTPTSGYNGQAIGTGNQNTIGLVAGCTTPGTAADICANLTLGGYSDWFLPSKYELEEMFLKLHLQGLGGFADDFYWSSSERGYYIAWSMDFYNSLWPTVGKNGNYVRTRAVRAF
;
A
#
# COMPACT_ATOMS: atom_id res chain seq x y z
N MET A 1 24.43 -25.22 32.31
CA MET A 1 25.78 -24.73 32.73
C MET A 1 26.05 -23.25 32.41
N LYS A 2 25.69 -22.69 31.24
CA LYS A 2 26.26 -21.40 30.75
C LYS A 2 25.45 -20.10 30.92
N LYS A 3 24.20 -20.07 31.42
CA LYS A 3 23.45 -18.78 31.54
C LYS A 3 23.40 -18.24 32.97
N LEU A 4 22.93 -19.04 33.94
CA LEU A 4 22.86 -18.62 35.35
C LEU A 4 24.25 -18.35 35.95
N LEU A 5 25.20 -19.25 35.68
CA LEU A 5 26.60 -19.16 36.12
C LEU A 5 27.34 -17.97 35.50
N TYR A 6 26.92 -17.56 34.30
CA TYR A 6 27.49 -16.42 33.56
C TYR A 6 26.93 -15.10 34.07
N LEU A 7 25.68 -15.09 34.57
CA LEU A 7 25.11 -13.94 35.30
C LEU A 7 25.84 -13.70 36.63
N LEU A 8 26.10 -14.76 37.39
CA LEU A 8 26.85 -14.73 38.66
C LEU A 8 28.27 -14.15 38.51
N LEU A 9 28.94 -14.41 37.37
CA LEU A 9 30.29 -13.92 37.07
C LEU A 9 30.31 -12.49 36.46
N LEU A 10 29.15 -11.95 36.06
CA LEU A 10 29.02 -10.62 35.44
C LEU A 10 28.38 -9.57 36.36
N THR A 11 27.75 -9.97 37.46
CA THR A 11 27.24 -9.04 38.49
C THR A 11 28.35 -8.76 39.51
N PRO A 12 28.82 -7.51 39.67
CA PRO A 12 29.97 -7.21 40.53
C PRO A 12 29.68 -7.30 42.03
N ILE A 13 28.45 -7.62 42.46
CA ILE A 13 28.05 -7.46 43.85
C ILE A 13 27.17 -8.63 44.31
N ILE A 14 27.77 -9.55 45.05
CA ILE A 14 27.06 -10.54 45.87
C ILE A 14 27.44 -10.20 47.32
N TYR A 15 26.50 -9.65 48.08
CA TYR A 15 26.73 -9.36 49.51
C TYR A 15 26.53 -10.64 50.32
N LEU A 16 27.62 -11.30 50.69
CA LEU A 16 27.62 -12.32 51.73
C LEU A 16 28.12 -11.67 53.03
N VAL A 17 27.20 -11.42 53.96
CA VAL A 17 27.53 -10.92 55.30
C VAL A 17 27.75 -12.12 56.21
N SER A 18 28.96 -12.29 56.73
CA SER A 18 29.21 -13.18 57.86
C SER A 18 29.23 -12.36 59.15
N CYS A 19 28.36 -12.68 60.12
CA CYS A 19 28.38 -12.05 61.44
C CYS A 19 29.18 -12.94 62.41
N SER A 20 30.29 -12.42 62.94
CA SER A 20 30.90 -12.94 64.17
C SER A 20 30.47 -12.03 65.34
N SER A 21 30.06 -12.62 66.47
CA SER A 21 29.48 -11.88 67.59
C SER A 21 30.52 -10.99 68.30
N GLY A 22 30.35 -9.65 68.30
CA GLY A 22 31.15 -8.78 69.17
C GLY A 22 30.89 -7.25 69.17
N LYS A 23 30.11 -6.78 70.17
CA LYS A 23 30.14 -5.47 70.88
C LYS A 23 29.60 -4.16 70.24
N GLY A 24 28.53 -3.59 70.85
CA GLY A 24 28.51 -2.19 71.35
C GLY A 24 27.62 -1.08 70.74
N ASN A 25 26.42 -0.85 71.32
CA ASN A 25 25.55 0.37 71.40
C ASN A 25 25.91 1.71 70.68
N LEU A 26 24.91 2.42 70.09
CA LEU A 26 24.56 3.88 70.17
C LEU A 26 23.33 4.35 69.30
N THR A 27 22.59 5.38 69.76
CA THR A 27 21.23 5.91 69.37
C THR A 27 21.20 7.19 68.46
N PRO A 28 20.04 7.66 67.91
CA PRO A 28 19.90 8.39 66.60
C PRO A 28 19.39 9.86 66.61
N GLU A 29 19.62 10.64 65.53
CA GLU A 29 18.90 11.92 65.22
C GLU A 29 18.92 12.39 63.71
N GLN A 30 17.72 12.75 63.19
CA GLN A 30 17.32 13.82 62.20
C GLN A 30 17.56 13.81 60.65
N LEU A 31 16.46 13.58 59.86
CA LEU A 31 15.86 14.24 58.63
C LEU A 31 16.71 14.55 57.34
N PRO A 32 16.18 14.89 56.10
CA PRO A 32 14.91 14.62 55.33
C PRO A 32 15.03 14.38 53.75
N ILE A 33 13.93 13.90 53.11
CA ILE A 33 13.34 14.13 51.72
C ILE A 33 13.96 13.56 50.38
N GLU A 34 13.05 12.86 49.63
CA GLU A 34 12.80 12.59 48.16
C GLU A 34 13.89 12.07 47.17
N GLU A 35 13.70 10.86 46.62
CA GLU A 35 13.25 10.56 45.23
C GLU A 35 13.22 9.02 44.93
N THR A 36 12.37 8.64 43.99
CA THR A 36 11.87 7.30 43.62
C THR A 36 12.82 6.46 42.76
N ILE A 37 12.87 5.12 42.93
CA ILE A 37 12.93 4.07 41.87
C ILE A 37 12.71 2.68 42.52
N VAL A 38 12.06 1.79 41.74
CA VAL A 38 11.36 0.54 42.08
C VAL A 38 12.25 -0.72 42.08
N GLY A 39 11.96 -1.63 43.01
CA GLY A 39 12.04 -3.10 42.86
C GLY A 39 13.38 -3.77 43.21
N VAL A 40 13.42 -4.58 44.29
CA VAL A 40 13.22 -6.06 44.31
C VAL A 40 13.09 -6.49 45.79
N THR A 41 12.04 -7.22 46.16
CA THR A 41 11.91 -7.84 47.50
C THR A 41 12.43 -9.27 47.46
N TRP A 42 13.38 -9.63 48.32
CA TRP A 42 13.85 -11.01 48.51
C TRP A 42 13.35 -11.51 49.87
N GLN A 43 12.67 -12.67 49.91
CA GLN A 43 12.26 -13.32 51.17
C GLN A 43 13.08 -14.58 51.43
N LEU A 44 13.60 -14.68 52.67
CA LEU A 44 14.35 -15.82 53.21
C LEU A 44 13.45 -16.70 54.10
N LEU A 45 13.51 -18.02 53.92
CA LEU A 45 12.90 -19.00 54.84
C LEU A 45 14.01 -19.79 55.57
N ASN A 46 13.94 -19.81 56.90
CA ASN A 46 14.92 -20.38 57.84
C ASN A 46 14.74 -21.90 57.99
N VAL A 47 15.83 -22.66 57.95
CA VAL A 47 15.92 -23.96 58.64
C VAL A 47 17.31 -24.14 59.26
N GLY A 48 17.50 -23.56 60.45
CA GLY A 48 18.51 -23.96 61.43
C GLY A 48 19.89 -23.28 61.30
N GLY A 49 20.16 -22.32 62.19
CA GLY A 49 21.55 -21.99 62.57
C GLY A 49 22.07 -20.59 62.24
N GLY A 50 21.32 -19.73 61.55
CA GLY A 50 21.74 -18.34 61.32
C GLY A 50 20.63 -17.52 60.66
N TRP A 51 20.53 -16.24 61.02
CA TRP A 51 19.62 -15.29 60.39
C TRP A 51 20.41 -14.41 59.43
N PHE A 52 19.96 -14.30 58.17
CA PHE A 52 20.43 -13.30 57.23
C PHE A 52 19.41 -12.17 57.15
N ARG A 53 19.87 -10.93 57.23
CA ARG A 53 19.07 -9.72 57.00
C ARG A 53 19.83 -8.86 56.00
N LEU A 54 19.35 -8.76 54.77
CA LEU A 54 19.59 -7.60 53.93
C LEU A 54 18.34 -6.74 54.10
N ASN A 55 18.48 -5.59 54.75
CA ASN A 55 17.35 -4.71 55.01
C ASN A 55 17.50 -3.42 54.24
N ASP A 56 16.55 -3.19 53.34
CA ASP A 56 16.04 -1.87 53.01
C ASP A 56 14.64 -1.75 53.62
N ASP A 57 14.58 -1.31 54.88
CA ASP A 57 13.35 -0.79 55.49
C ASP A 57 13.63 -0.22 56.89
N TYR A 58 13.46 1.10 57.02
CA TYR A 58 13.43 1.82 58.28
C TYR A 58 12.02 1.77 58.88
N THR A 59 11.81 0.95 59.90
CA THR A 59 11.03 1.35 61.09
C THR A 59 11.67 0.73 62.34
N TYR A 60 11.97 1.55 63.35
CA TYR A 60 12.75 1.17 64.52
C TYR A 60 11.96 0.33 65.54
N SER A 61 12.56 -0.77 66.04
CA SER A 61 12.74 -0.96 67.48
C SER A 61 14.05 -1.74 67.73
N THR A 62 14.85 -1.24 68.67
CA THR A 62 16.27 -1.54 68.85
C THR A 62 16.55 -2.84 69.64
N LYS A 63 17.43 -3.71 69.13
CA LYS A 63 18.42 -4.45 69.91
C LYS A 63 19.71 -4.59 69.10
N PHE A 64 20.80 -4.06 69.62
CA PHE A 64 22.12 -4.00 69.01
C PHE A 64 22.68 -5.40 68.66
N LEU A 65 23.08 -5.57 67.40
CA LEU A 65 24.18 -6.44 67.01
C LEU A 65 25.05 -5.66 66.02
N LEU A 66 26.27 -5.30 66.41
CA LEU A 66 27.26 -4.77 65.45
C LEU A 66 27.73 -5.95 64.61
N CYS A 67 27.45 -5.91 63.31
CA CYS A 67 28.25 -6.58 62.31
C CYS A 67 28.90 -5.48 61.48
N ASP A 68 30.22 -5.36 61.53
CA ASP A 68 30.95 -4.44 60.67
C ASP A 68 30.72 -4.87 59.22
N THR A 69 30.03 -4.04 58.45
CA THR A 69 29.85 -4.21 57.01
C THR A 69 31.17 -3.90 56.31
N PHE A 70 32.04 -4.89 56.16
CA PHE A 70 33.13 -4.81 55.20
C PHE A 70 32.57 -5.20 53.83
N ALA A 71 32.21 -4.20 53.01
CA ALA A 71 32.03 -4.41 51.59
C ALA A 71 33.42 -4.64 50.99
N VAL A 72 33.76 -5.90 50.70
CA VAL A 72 35.05 -6.24 50.08
C VAL A 72 34.77 -6.75 48.66
N GLU A 73 35.30 -6.06 47.65
CA GLU A 73 35.27 -6.54 46.27
C GLU A 73 36.11 -7.81 46.18
N GLY A 74 35.46 -8.94 45.91
CA GLY A 74 36.09 -10.25 45.76
C GLY A 74 36.15 -10.68 44.30
N VAL A 75 37.23 -11.36 43.91
CA VAL A 75 37.38 -11.98 42.59
C VAL A 75 36.86 -13.42 42.66
N TRP A 76 35.80 -13.67 41.91
CA TRP A 76 35.18 -14.99 41.80
C TRP A 76 35.82 -15.80 40.67
N SER A 77 36.11 -17.07 40.94
CA SER A 77 36.62 -18.03 39.97
C SER A 77 35.92 -19.37 40.14
N LEU A 78 35.77 -20.11 39.03
CA LEU A 78 35.13 -21.41 39.02
C LEU A 78 36.12 -22.44 38.46
N ASP A 79 36.35 -23.50 39.23
CA ASP A 79 37.15 -24.66 38.82
C ASP A 79 36.35 -25.95 39.05
N GLY A 80 35.84 -26.53 37.96
CA GLY A 80 34.88 -27.64 38.03
C GLY A 80 33.58 -27.23 38.72
N ASP A 81 33.19 -27.98 39.76
CA ASP A 81 32.03 -27.69 40.60
C ASP A 81 32.39 -26.80 41.80
N VAL A 82 33.63 -26.29 41.92
CA VAL A 82 34.04 -25.46 43.05
C VAL A 82 34.03 -23.98 42.65
N LEU A 83 33.23 -23.19 43.35
CA LEU A 83 33.20 -21.74 43.28
C LEU A 83 34.10 -21.15 44.37
N GLU A 84 35.08 -20.35 43.96
CA GLU A 84 36.08 -19.75 44.85
C GLU A 84 36.02 -18.22 44.77
N ASN A 85 35.89 -17.57 45.92
CA ASN A 85 36.00 -16.11 46.06
C ASN A 85 37.31 -15.77 46.77
N ARG A 86 38.16 -14.94 46.15
CA ARG A 86 39.30 -14.32 46.83
C ARG A 86 39.04 -12.84 47.09
N TYR A 87 39.24 -12.42 48.32
CA TYR A 87 39.15 -11.00 48.69
C TYR A 87 40.27 -10.63 49.67
N ILE A 88 40.66 -9.35 49.70
CA ILE A 88 41.75 -8.85 50.54
C ILE A 88 41.17 -7.93 51.61
N ILE A 89 41.47 -8.20 52.88
CA ILE A 89 41.18 -7.27 53.99
C ILE A 89 42.52 -6.81 54.56
N GLY A 90 42.83 -5.51 54.37
CA GLY A 90 44.12 -4.95 54.74
C GLY A 90 45.26 -5.51 53.88
N ALA A 91 46.22 -6.20 54.49
CA ALA A 91 47.35 -6.84 53.81
C ALA A 91 47.25 -8.38 53.75
N VAL A 92 46.07 -8.93 54.08
CA VAL A 92 45.83 -10.37 54.16
C VAL A 92 44.79 -10.77 53.11
N GLU A 93 45.11 -11.79 52.31
CA GLU A 93 44.19 -12.40 51.35
C GLU A 93 43.40 -13.53 52.01
N TYR A 94 42.08 -13.52 51.79
CA TYR A 94 41.13 -14.52 52.23
C TYR A 94 40.56 -15.25 51.02
N VAL A 95 40.31 -16.54 51.18
CA VAL A 95 39.80 -17.42 50.13
C VAL A 95 38.65 -18.24 50.69
N GLU A 96 37.45 -18.05 50.13
CA GLU A 96 36.27 -18.84 50.45
C GLU A 96 35.95 -19.80 49.30
N ARG A 97 35.60 -21.04 49.65
CA ARG A 97 35.29 -22.11 48.68
C ARG A 97 33.92 -22.71 48.98
N SER A 98 33.12 -22.83 47.93
CA SER A 98 31.81 -23.47 47.97
C SER A 98 31.71 -24.48 46.83
N THR A 99 31.19 -25.67 47.10
CA THR A 99 31.04 -26.74 46.10
C THR A 99 29.61 -26.76 45.58
N ILE A 100 29.39 -26.58 44.30
CA ILE A 100 28.10 -26.74 43.64
C ILE A 100 27.70 -28.22 43.72
N ILE A 101 26.57 -28.51 44.37
CA ILE A 101 26.09 -29.89 44.61
C ILE A 101 25.01 -30.27 43.60
N GLU A 102 24.23 -29.29 43.13
CA GLU A 102 23.13 -29.52 42.19
C GLU A 102 22.87 -28.25 41.38
N TYR A 103 22.62 -28.38 40.08
CA TYR A 103 22.19 -27.26 39.26
C TYR A 103 21.24 -27.69 38.14
N SER A 104 20.31 -26.80 37.80
CA SER A 104 19.43 -26.87 36.63
C SER A 104 19.29 -25.48 36.01
N ASP A 105 18.38 -25.32 35.04
CA ASP A 105 18.08 -24.00 34.47
C ASP A 105 17.34 -23.07 35.46
N SER A 106 16.80 -23.60 36.56
CA SER A 106 16.02 -22.89 37.58
C SER A 106 16.48 -23.15 39.02
N LEU A 107 17.60 -23.84 39.22
CA LEU A 107 18.13 -24.21 40.53
C LEU A 107 19.65 -24.14 40.53
N LEU A 108 20.25 -23.55 41.56
CA LEU A 108 21.69 -23.63 41.81
C LEU A 108 21.91 -23.85 43.30
N LYS A 109 22.48 -24.99 43.66
CA LYS A 109 22.71 -25.43 45.04
C LYS A 109 24.20 -25.59 45.28
N PHE A 110 24.72 -24.97 46.33
CA PHE A 110 26.12 -25.10 46.74
C PHE A 110 26.23 -25.52 48.20
N GLN A 111 27.27 -26.27 48.52
CA GLN A 111 27.73 -26.61 49.86
C GLN A 111 28.82 -25.63 50.25
N VAL A 112 28.65 -24.96 51.38
CA VAL A 112 29.71 -24.14 51.97
C VAL A 112 30.42 -24.98 53.01
N ASP A 113 31.73 -25.18 52.87
CA ASP A 113 32.53 -25.91 53.86
C ASP A 113 32.68 -25.08 55.14
N THR A 114 31.69 -25.19 56.03
CA THR A 114 31.80 -24.68 57.40
C THR A 114 32.16 -25.83 58.33
N THR A 115 33.38 -25.85 58.86
CA THR A 115 33.75 -26.84 59.88
C THR A 115 32.97 -26.58 61.18
N PRO A 116 32.47 -27.62 61.86
CA PRO A 116 31.53 -28.61 61.37
C PRO A 116 30.15 -28.40 62.02
N THR A 117 29.04 -28.41 61.26
CA THR A 117 27.78 -29.16 61.56
C THR A 117 26.51 -28.71 60.80
N THR A 118 26.54 -27.76 59.86
CA THR A 118 25.29 -27.44 59.11
C THR A 118 25.55 -27.03 57.67
N ASP A 119 24.96 -27.77 56.72
CA ASP A 119 24.85 -27.37 55.32
C ASP A 119 23.89 -26.17 55.19
N ALA A 120 24.28 -25.12 54.48
CA ALA A 120 23.41 -24.00 54.12
C ALA A 120 23.07 -24.08 52.61
N TYR A 121 21.78 -23.99 52.27
CA TYR A 121 21.29 -24.05 50.89
C TYR A 121 20.67 -22.71 50.49
N VAL A 122 20.98 -22.22 49.28
CA VAL A 122 20.36 -21.02 48.69
C VAL A 122 19.65 -21.46 47.40
N TRP A 123 18.43 -20.98 47.18
CA TRP A 123 17.64 -21.24 45.97
C TRP A 123 17.37 -19.90 45.26
N PHE A 124 17.42 -19.91 43.94
CA PHE A 124 17.02 -18.79 43.10
C PHE A 124 15.84 -19.22 42.25
N GLU A 125 14.67 -18.64 42.44
CA GLU A 125 13.52 -18.90 41.57
C GLU A 125 13.51 -17.83 40.47
N ALA A 126 14.03 -18.19 39.29
CA ALA A 126 13.89 -17.37 38.10
C ALA A 126 12.54 -17.68 37.44
N CYS A 127 11.58 -16.76 37.56
CA CYS A 127 10.28 -16.85 36.90
C CYS A 127 10.41 -16.50 35.40
N GLU A 128 10.51 -17.49 34.51
CA GLU A 128 10.28 -17.36 33.06
C GLU A 128 9.84 -18.72 32.46
N PRO A 129 9.10 -18.77 31.32
CA PRO A 129 8.82 -17.64 30.44
C PRO A 129 7.35 -17.20 30.41
N GLU A 130 7.12 -15.91 30.69
CA GLU A 130 5.84 -15.17 30.58
C GLU A 130 4.73 -15.47 31.63
N PRO A 131 4.99 -15.35 32.95
CA PRO A 131 3.91 -15.29 33.93
C PRO A 131 3.16 -13.95 33.84
N ILE A 132 1.82 -14.02 33.80
CA ILE A 132 0.94 -12.85 33.87
C ILE A 132 1.28 -12.06 35.15
N ARG A 133 1.78 -10.83 35.02
CA ARG A 133 2.00 -9.93 36.16
C ARG A 133 0.69 -9.23 36.55
N GLY A 134 0.49 -9.00 37.84
CA GLY A 134 -0.64 -8.22 38.32
C GLY A 134 -0.75 -8.21 39.84
N CYS A 135 -1.59 -7.31 40.36
CA CYS A 135 -1.89 -7.30 41.77
C CYS A 135 -2.62 -8.61 42.17
N MET A 136 -2.12 -9.30 43.18
CA MET A 136 -2.67 -10.58 43.67
C MET A 136 -3.69 -10.39 44.82
N ASP A 137 -3.94 -9.15 45.24
CA ASP A 137 -4.87 -8.82 46.31
C ASP A 137 -6.22 -8.35 45.74
N SER A 138 -7.28 -9.12 45.98
CA SER A 138 -8.64 -8.86 45.48
C SER A 138 -9.30 -7.60 46.03
N THR A 139 -8.66 -6.90 46.98
CA THR A 139 -9.16 -5.66 47.55
C THR A 139 -8.71 -4.39 46.79
N PHE A 140 -7.78 -4.53 45.84
CA PHE A 140 -7.26 -3.42 45.03
C PHE A 140 -7.87 -3.41 43.63
N LEU A 141 -8.01 -2.22 43.04
CA LEU A 141 -8.70 -2.03 41.76
C LEU A 141 -8.00 -2.69 40.57
N ASN A 142 -6.68 -2.85 40.62
CA ASN A 142 -5.89 -3.53 39.59
C ASN A 142 -5.64 -5.03 39.87
N PHE A 143 -6.49 -5.68 40.68
CA PHE A 143 -6.42 -7.11 40.95
C PHE A 143 -6.54 -7.96 39.67
N ASN A 144 -5.59 -8.87 39.46
CA ASN A 144 -5.61 -9.83 38.37
C ASN A 144 -5.64 -11.26 38.94
N PRO A 145 -6.78 -11.98 38.86
CA PRO A 145 -6.90 -13.34 39.40
C PRO A 145 -6.04 -14.38 38.67
N ASN A 146 -5.51 -14.04 37.49
CA ASN A 146 -4.60 -14.88 36.72
C ASN A 146 -3.13 -14.49 36.92
N ALA A 147 -2.83 -13.52 37.81
CA ALA A 147 -1.47 -13.13 38.09
C ALA A 147 -0.69 -14.32 38.68
N GLN A 148 0.43 -14.63 38.03
CA GLN A 148 1.38 -15.66 38.45
C GLN A 148 2.62 -15.03 39.12
N CYS A 149 2.76 -13.70 39.02
CA CYS A 149 3.78 -12.92 39.72
C CYS A 149 3.18 -11.61 40.27
N PRO A 150 3.56 -11.18 41.49
CA PRO A 150 3.06 -9.95 42.10
C PRO A 150 3.58 -8.69 41.38
N ASP A 151 2.68 -7.73 41.19
CA ASP A 151 2.96 -6.36 40.72
C ASP A 151 2.38 -5.35 41.72
N THR A 152 2.68 -4.06 41.53
CA THR A 152 2.27 -2.96 42.40
C THR A 152 0.74 -2.91 42.52
N CYS A 153 0.22 -3.09 43.74
CA CYS A 153 -1.20 -2.95 44.04
C CYS A 153 -1.53 -1.48 44.32
N THR A 154 -2.36 -0.86 43.50
CA THR A 154 -2.72 0.55 43.64
C THR A 154 -4.24 0.73 43.63
N ASN A 155 -4.72 1.66 44.45
CA ASN A 155 -6.11 2.14 44.40
C ASN A 155 -6.24 3.43 43.60
N ASP A 156 -5.27 3.69 42.72
CA ASP A 156 -5.31 4.89 41.89
C ASP A 156 -6.52 4.78 40.95
N PRO A 157 -7.36 5.82 40.89
CA PRO A 157 -8.47 5.84 39.96
C PRO A 157 -7.91 5.81 38.53
N VAL A 158 -8.27 4.75 37.80
CA VAL A 158 -7.97 4.62 36.38
C VAL A 158 -9.16 5.23 35.66
N TYR A 159 -8.96 6.47 35.19
CA TYR A 159 -9.95 7.22 34.42
C TYR A 159 -10.00 6.71 32.98
N GLY A 160 -11.19 6.49 32.45
CA GLY A 160 -11.40 6.13 31.06
C GLY A 160 -12.84 5.71 30.77
N CYS A 161 -13.14 5.42 29.51
CA CYS A 161 -14.49 5.03 29.12
C CYS A 161 -14.84 3.62 29.62
N MET A 162 -15.86 3.51 30.46
CA MET A 162 -16.32 2.24 31.04
C MET A 162 -17.44 1.55 30.22
N ASP A 163 -17.97 2.18 29.17
CA ASP A 163 -19.02 1.61 28.33
C ASP A 163 -18.45 0.70 27.24
N ALA A 164 -18.74 -0.60 27.31
CA ALA A 164 -18.28 -1.60 26.35
C ALA A 164 -18.81 -1.40 24.91
N ASN A 165 -19.82 -0.54 24.70
CA ASN A 165 -20.32 -0.19 23.38
C ASN A 165 -19.60 1.03 22.76
N ALA A 166 -18.71 1.69 23.50
CA ALA A 166 -17.93 2.81 22.99
C ALA A 166 -16.69 2.32 22.21
N LEU A 167 -16.26 3.14 21.23
CA LEU A 167 -15.10 2.87 20.38
C LEU A 167 -13.76 2.97 21.11
N ASN A 168 -13.72 3.68 22.24
CA ASN A 168 -12.55 3.86 23.10
C ASN A 168 -12.76 3.24 24.49
N TYR A 169 -13.55 2.16 24.57
CA TYR A 169 -13.74 1.39 25.80
C TYR A 169 -12.39 0.98 26.40
N ASP A 170 -12.20 1.29 27.68
CA ASP A 170 -11.04 0.89 28.47
C ASP A 170 -11.48 -0.10 29.56
N ALA A 171 -11.10 -1.36 29.38
CA ALA A 171 -11.41 -2.44 30.32
C ALA A 171 -10.67 -2.31 31.66
N THR A 172 -9.66 -1.44 31.76
CA THR A 172 -8.90 -1.18 32.99
C THR A 172 -9.42 0.02 33.76
N ALA A 173 -10.30 0.84 33.16
CA ALA A 173 -10.90 1.99 33.80
C ALA A 173 -11.85 1.58 34.93
N ASN A 174 -11.70 2.24 36.07
CA ASN A 174 -12.52 2.06 37.26
C ASN A 174 -13.32 3.31 37.64
N ILE A 175 -13.09 4.43 36.95
CA ILE A 175 -13.89 5.65 37.01
C ILE A 175 -14.15 6.16 35.59
N ASP A 176 -15.43 6.35 35.25
CA ASP A 176 -15.84 6.99 34.00
C ASP A 176 -15.50 8.48 34.06
N ASP A 177 -14.68 8.93 33.12
CA ASP A 177 -14.25 10.31 32.97
C ASP A 177 -15.09 11.09 31.94
N GLY A 178 -16.10 10.44 31.36
CA GLY A 178 -16.95 11.01 30.31
C GLY A 178 -16.28 11.04 28.93
N SER A 179 -15.15 10.34 28.74
CA SER A 179 -14.44 10.27 27.46
C SER A 179 -15.07 9.32 26.44
N CYS A 180 -16.16 8.61 26.76
CA CYS A 180 -16.76 7.61 25.87
C CYS A 180 -17.13 8.16 24.49
N CYS A 181 -16.56 7.53 23.47
CA CYS A 181 -16.70 7.86 22.07
C CYS A 181 -17.63 6.89 21.36
N TYR A 182 -18.75 7.39 20.84
CA TYR A 182 -19.76 6.57 20.15
C TYR A 182 -19.85 6.86 18.64
N VAL A 183 -19.09 7.84 18.16
CA VAL A 183 -19.13 8.28 16.76
C VAL A 183 -17.72 8.19 16.19
N GLY A 184 -17.51 7.18 15.36
CA GLY A 184 -16.35 7.07 14.49
C GLY A 184 -16.60 7.84 13.20
N GLY A 185 -15.53 8.39 12.62
CA GLY A 185 -15.60 9.04 11.32
C GLY A 185 -14.38 9.90 11.08
N CYS A 186 -14.29 10.47 9.88
CA CYS A 186 -13.17 11.32 9.55
C CYS A 186 -13.07 12.55 10.44
N MET A 187 -11.97 12.69 11.17
CA MET A 187 -11.68 13.84 12.04
C MET A 187 -10.88 14.95 11.33
N ASP A 188 -10.41 14.72 10.10
CA ASP A 188 -9.70 15.71 9.30
C ASP A 188 -10.67 16.74 8.71
N ALA A 189 -10.62 17.97 9.22
CA ALA A 189 -11.46 19.08 8.77
C ALA A 189 -11.24 19.49 7.29
N THR A 190 -10.17 19.00 6.65
CA THR A 190 -9.88 19.24 5.23
C THR A 190 -10.38 18.14 4.31
N ALA A 191 -10.88 17.02 4.86
CA ALA A 191 -11.40 15.90 4.09
C ALA A 191 -12.85 16.14 3.64
N LEU A 192 -13.23 15.49 2.53
CA LEU A 192 -14.52 15.64 1.87
C LEU A 192 -15.69 15.08 2.71
N ASN A 193 -15.42 14.10 3.56
CA ASN A 193 -16.37 13.45 4.46
C ASN A 193 -16.08 13.74 5.94
N TYR A 194 -15.49 14.90 6.25
CA TYR A 194 -15.29 15.36 7.62
C TYR A 194 -16.56 15.24 8.46
N ASN A 195 -16.45 14.61 9.62
CA ASN A 195 -17.54 14.46 10.56
C ASN A 195 -17.20 15.19 11.86
N ALA A 196 -17.79 16.38 12.05
CA ALA A 196 -17.58 17.20 13.25
C ALA A 196 -18.05 16.55 14.56
N SER A 197 -18.87 15.51 14.49
CA SER A 197 -19.33 14.74 15.65
C SER A 197 -18.44 13.52 15.94
N ALA A 198 -17.45 13.22 15.08
CA ALA A 198 -16.54 12.11 15.29
C ALA A 198 -15.54 12.43 16.41
N CYS A 199 -15.37 11.47 17.32
CA CYS A 199 -14.43 11.54 18.44
C CYS A 199 -13.26 10.55 18.28
N GLN A 200 -13.31 9.71 17.24
CA GLN A 200 -12.25 8.81 16.85
C GLN A 200 -12.20 8.72 15.32
N ASP A 201 -10.99 8.82 14.77
CA ASP A 201 -10.74 8.62 13.34
C ASP A 201 -10.81 7.13 13.02
N ASP A 202 -11.72 6.77 12.12
CA ASP A 202 -11.92 5.40 11.66
C ASP A 202 -11.15 5.09 10.35
N GLY A 203 -10.36 6.05 9.86
CA GLY A 203 -9.62 5.93 8.61
C GLY A 203 -10.48 6.12 7.36
N SER A 204 -11.72 6.60 7.50
CA SER A 204 -12.63 6.84 6.38
C SER A 204 -12.34 8.14 5.60
N CYS A 205 -11.37 8.96 6.04
CA CYS A 205 -11.09 10.26 5.43
C CYS A 205 -10.83 10.19 3.92
N ILE A 206 -11.64 10.95 3.16
CA ILE A 206 -11.51 11.12 1.72
C ILE A 206 -10.78 12.44 1.46
N ALA A 207 -9.53 12.36 1.00
CA ALA A 207 -8.76 13.53 0.64
C ALA A 207 -9.44 14.33 -0.49
N VAL A 208 -9.43 15.65 -0.38
CA VAL A 208 -9.88 16.54 -1.46
C VAL A 208 -8.86 16.53 -2.58
N VAL A 209 -9.30 16.15 -3.79
CA VAL A 209 -8.52 16.24 -5.03
C VAL A 209 -9.19 17.28 -5.91
N ASN A 210 -8.53 18.42 -6.05
CA ASN A 210 -8.97 19.52 -6.89
C ASN A 210 -8.70 19.23 -8.37
N GLY A 211 -9.63 19.63 -9.23
CA GLY A 211 -9.48 19.63 -10.68
C GLY A 211 -10.82 19.59 -11.39
N CYS A 212 -10.81 19.71 -12.71
CA CYS A 212 -12.04 19.68 -13.47
C CYS A 212 -12.77 18.34 -13.34
N THR A 213 -14.02 18.36 -12.85
CA THR A 213 -14.85 17.16 -12.65
C THR A 213 -15.81 16.87 -13.81
N ASP A 214 -15.89 17.74 -14.82
CA ASP A 214 -16.79 17.58 -15.96
C ASP A 214 -16.18 16.69 -17.05
N SER A 215 -16.57 15.41 -17.03
CA SER A 215 -16.09 14.40 -17.98
C SER A 215 -16.66 14.52 -19.40
N ILE A 216 -17.66 15.37 -19.61
CA ILE A 216 -18.38 15.47 -20.89
C ILE A 216 -18.08 16.80 -21.57
N GLY A 217 -18.10 17.90 -20.82
CA GLY A 217 -18.05 19.25 -21.37
C GLY A 217 -16.66 19.87 -21.40
N SER A 218 -15.62 19.23 -20.84
CA SER A 218 -14.31 19.85 -20.67
C SER A 218 -13.12 19.05 -21.24
N VAL A 219 -12.16 19.74 -21.84
CA VAL A 219 -10.94 19.15 -22.43
C VAL A 219 -9.90 18.72 -21.39
N ASN A 220 -9.96 19.28 -20.19
CA ASN A 220 -9.01 19.06 -19.10
C ASN A 220 -9.62 18.30 -17.91
N TYR A 221 -10.62 17.46 -18.16
CA TYR A 221 -11.21 16.57 -17.15
C TYR A 221 -10.13 15.76 -16.42
N ASN A 222 -10.19 15.77 -15.08
CA ASN A 222 -9.32 14.97 -14.24
C ASN A 222 -10.13 13.84 -13.58
N PRO A 223 -9.92 12.56 -13.95
CA PRO A 223 -10.66 11.44 -13.38
C PRO A 223 -10.38 11.16 -11.90
N LEU A 224 -9.33 11.78 -11.34
CA LEU A 224 -9.00 11.67 -9.92
C LEU A 224 -9.59 12.82 -9.10
N ALA A 225 -10.08 13.89 -9.75
CA ALA A 225 -10.67 15.02 -9.05
C ALA A 225 -12.04 14.64 -8.45
N ASN A 226 -12.23 14.98 -7.18
CA ASN A 226 -13.51 14.82 -6.48
C ASN A 226 -14.12 16.17 -6.07
N THR A 227 -13.42 17.27 -6.34
CA THR A 227 -13.85 18.64 -6.06
C THR A 227 -13.49 19.51 -7.26
N ASP A 228 -14.49 20.16 -7.84
CA ASP A 228 -14.29 21.11 -8.94
C ASP A 228 -13.62 22.38 -8.41
N ASP A 229 -12.50 22.76 -9.02
CA ASP A 229 -11.75 23.97 -8.68
C ASP A 229 -12.01 25.12 -9.66
N GLY A 230 -12.95 24.95 -10.60
CA GLY A 230 -13.31 25.95 -11.60
C GLY A 230 -12.29 26.06 -12.74
N THR A 231 -11.34 25.12 -12.84
CA THR A 231 -10.36 25.10 -13.94
C THR A 231 -10.89 24.47 -15.22
N CYS A 232 -12.13 23.97 -15.24
CA CYS A 232 -12.73 23.34 -16.42
C CYS A 232 -12.67 24.24 -17.67
N ILE A 233 -12.04 23.71 -18.73
CA ILE A 233 -11.91 24.34 -20.04
C ILE A 233 -12.95 23.70 -20.96
N PRO A 234 -14.00 24.43 -21.39
CA PRO A 234 -15.07 23.87 -22.19
C PRO A 234 -14.58 23.46 -23.59
N TYR A 235 -15.23 22.48 -24.21
CA TYR A 235 -15.04 22.22 -25.65
C TYR A 235 -15.54 23.41 -26.47
N VAL A 236 -14.61 24.13 -27.10
CA VAL A 236 -14.88 25.12 -28.15
C VAL A 236 -14.31 24.58 -29.46
N TYR A 237 -15.22 24.13 -30.32
CA TYR A 237 -14.90 23.59 -31.64
C TYR A 237 -14.50 24.71 -32.61
N GLY A 238 -13.44 24.47 -33.37
CA GLY A 238 -12.97 25.34 -34.45
C GLY A 238 -11.52 25.07 -34.81
N CYS A 239 -11.03 25.67 -35.89
CA CYS A 239 -9.65 25.46 -36.31
C CYS A 239 -8.63 25.98 -35.27
N THR A 240 -7.80 25.10 -34.72
CA THR A 240 -6.77 25.45 -33.72
C THR A 240 -5.40 25.78 -34.32
N ASP A 241 -5.21 25.57 -35.64
CA ASP A 241 -3.96 25.89 -36.32
C ASP A 241 -3.87 27.38 -36.66
N SER A 242 -2.93 28.09 -36.02
CA SER A 242 -2.66 29.52 -36.25
C SER A 242 -2.26 29.89 -37.68
N THR A 243 -1.90 28.92 -38.52
CA THR A 243 -1.52 29.11 -39.92
C THR A 243 -2.70 28.97 -40.89
N ALA A 244 -3.86 28.50 -40.42
CA ALA A 244 -5.08 28.36 -41.21
C ALA A 244 -5.78 29.70 -41.43
N THR A 245 -6.44 29.87 -42.58
CA THR A 245 -7.22 31.07 -42.92
C THR A 245 -8.44 31.30 -42.04
N ASN A 246 -8.96 30.24 -41.41
CA ASN A 246 -10.09 30.30 -40.47
C ASN A 246 -9.69 29.90 -39.04
N TYR A 247 -8.41 30.10 -38.67
CA TYR A 247 -7.95 29.94 -37.28
C TYR A 247 -8.90 30.64 -36.29
N ASN A 248 -9.32 29.91 -35.26
CA ASN A 248 -10.13 30.42 -34.17
C ASN A 248 -9.32 30.38 -32.88
N ALA A 249 -8.86 31.54 -32.41
CA ALA A 249 -8.07 31.66 -31.19
C ALA A 249 -8.83 31.26 -29.91
N SER A 250 -10.16 31.19 -29.96
CA SER A 250 -10.98 30.73 -28.85
C SER A 250 -11.24 29.22 -28.91
N ALA A 251 -10.87 28.53 -30.00
CA ALA A 251 -11.05 27.09 -30.12
C ALA A 251 -10.08 26.35 -29.19
N THR A 252 -10.63 25.41 -28.42
CA THR A 252 -9.89 24.52 -27.53
C THR A 252 -9.80 23.12 -28.10
N THR A 253 -10.50 22.85 -29.20
CA THR A 253 -10.61 21.53 -29.83
C THR A 253 -10.78 21.71 -31.33
N ASP A 254 -9.86 21.10 -32.10
CA ASP A 254 -9.94 21.12 -33.55
C ASP A 254 -11.17 20.33 -34.02
N ASP A 255 -11.99 20.96 -34.87
CA ASP A 255 -13.18 20.35 -35.47
C ASP A 255 -12.95 19.92 -36.93
N GLY A 256 -11.71 20.04 -37.42
CA GLY A 256 -11.36 19.71 -38.79
C GLY A 256 -11.84 20.74 -39.81
N SER A 257 -12.33 21.91 -39.37
CA SER A 257 -12.76 22.98 -40.28
C SER A 257 -11.60 23.78 -40.88
N CYS A 258 -10.34 23.51 -40.49
CA CYS A 258 -9.18 24.28 -40.96
C CYS A 258 -9.10 24.36 -42.49
N THR A 259 -9.05 25.60 -42.98
CA THR A 259 -8.86 25.97 -44.38
C THR A 259 -7.50 26.63 -44.52
N TYR A 260 -6.80 26.38 -45.61
CA TYR A 260 -5.53 27.01 -45.92
C TYR A 260 -5.63 27.76 -47.24
N PRO A 261 -4.86 28.85 -47.43
CA PRO A 261 -4.78 29.50 -48.72
C PRO A 261 -4.37 28.46 -49.78
N ILE A 262 -5.19 28.32 -50.83
CA ILE A 262 -4.78 27.54 -52.01
C ILE A 262 -3.56 28.25 -52.59
N ALA A 263 -2.40 27.57 -52.57
CA ALA A 263 -1.21 28.06 -53.26
C ALA A 263 -1.47 28.02 -54.78
N ILE A 264 -2.07 29.08 -55.33
CA ILE A 264 -2.19 29.24 -56.78
C ILE A 264 -0.87 29.84 -57.31
N GLY A 265 -0.01 28.96 -57.84
CA GLY A 265 1.18 29.24 -58.69
C GLY A 265 2.53 29.23 -57.94
N ASN A 266 3.62 28.61 -58.42
CA ASN A 266 4.03 28.28 -59.79
C ASN A 266 5.18 27.22 -59.88
N THR A 267 5.25 26.59 -61.06
CA THR A 267 6.41 26.12 -61.84
C THR A 267 7.62 25.42 -61.18
N ASN A 268 7.79 24.14 -61.57
CA ASN A 268 9.06 23.45 -61.82
C ASN A 268 10.11 23.42 -60.70
N LEU A 269 10.06 22.37 -59.88
CA LEU A 269 11.23 21.59 -59.51
C LEU A 269 10.87 20.11 -59.61
N GLY A 270 11.28 19.47 -60.71
CA GLY A 270 11.01 18.06 -60.95
C GLY A 270 11.95 17.17 -60.14
N ILE A 271 11.39 16.38 -59.23
CA ILE A 271 11.73 14.98 -58.98
C ILE A 271 10.44 14.28 -58.47
N GLY A 272 9.87 13.34 -59.24
CA GLY A 272 8.81 12.42 -58.78
C GLY A 272 7.41 13.02 -58.59
N ASN A 273 6.65 13.12 -59.68
CA ASN A 273 5.22 13.47 -59.68
C ASN A 273 4.35 12.49 -58.89
N THR A 274 3.85 12.92 -57.73
CA THR A 274 2.47 12.63 -57.29
C THR A 274 1.99 13.76 -56.35
N ASN A 275 1.38 14.83 -56.89
CA ASN A 275 0.59 15.76 -56.08
C ASN A 275 -0.69 15.05 -55.63
N LEU A 276 -0.58 14.15 -54.65
CA LEU A 276 -1.73 13.49 -54.03
C LEU A 276 -2.20 14.36 -52.88
N ALA A 277 -3.49 14.66 -52.87
CA ALA A 277 -4.15 15.35 -51.79
C ALA A 277 -5.25 14.47 -51.17
N ILE A 278 -5.59 14.78 -49.93
CA ILE A 278 -6.78 14.23 -49.27
C ILE A 278 -8.02 14.53 -50.13
N GLY A 279 -8.85 13.52 -50.36
CA GLY A 279 -10.04 13.59 -51.21
C GLY A 279 -9.81 13.24 -52.68
N ASP A 280 -8.56 13.12 -53.14
CA ASP A 280 -8.29 12.69 -54.52
C ASP A 280 -8.64 11.21 -54.70
N THR A 281 -9.15 10.86 -55.87
CA THR A 281 -9.29 9.46 -56.28
C THR A 281 -7.91 8.90 -56.62
N HIS A 282 -7.45 7.90 -55.87
CA HIS A 282 -6.17 7.25 -56.08
C HIS A 282 -6.30 5.74 -55.91
N GLN A 283 -5.76 4.99 -56.89
CA GLN A 283 -5.66 3.53 -56.87
C GLN A 283 -6.94 2.80 -56.38
N GLY A 284 -8.08 3.17 -56.95
CA GLY A 284 -9.38 2.51 -56.69
C GLY A 284 -10.16 3.04 -55.50
N GLY A 285 -9.60 3.96 -54.71
CA GLY A 285 -10.28 4.59 -53.58
C GLY A 285 -10.09 6.10 -53.52
N ILE A 286 -10.48 6.69 -52.39
CA ILE A 286 -10.38 8.13 -52.11
C ILE A 286 -9.38 8.31 -50.97
N ILE A 287 -8.37 9.15 -51.17
CA ILE A 287 -7.28 9.35 -50.19
C ILE A 287 -7.85 10.01 -48.93
N PHE A 288 -7.65 9.38 -47.78
CA PHE A 288 -8.04 9.95 -46.47
C PHE A 288 -6.85 10.14 -45.53
N TRP A 289 -5.67 9.60 -45.85
CA TRP A 289 -4.46 9.77 -45.06
C TRP A 289 -3.21 9.67 -45.94
N LEU A 290 -2.18 10.46 -45.63
CA LEU A 290 -0.88 10.51 -46.33
C LEU A 290 0.27 10.44 -45.31
N ASP A 291 1.33 9.69 -45.63
CA ASP A 291 2.47 9.49 -44.73
C ASP A 291 3.58 10.55 -44.86
N GLY A 292 3.45 11.45 -45.84
CA GLY A 292 4.45 12.48 -46.17
C GLY A 292 5.63 12.00 -47.03
N ASN A 293 5.73 10.71 -47.32
CA ASN A 293 6.77 10.07 -48.13
C ASN A 293 6.25 9.54 -49.48
N GLY A 294 4.99 9.83 -49.82
CA GLY A 294 4.34 9.43 -51.06
C GLY A 294 3.44 8.20 -50.94
N GLY A 295 3.33 7.62 -49.75
CA GLY A 295 2.36 6.56 -49.43
C GLY A 295 1.14 7.11 -48.68
N GLY A 296 0.13 6.27 -48.52
CA GLY A 296 -1.08 6.67 -47.80
C GLY A 296 -2.13 5.59 -47.68
N LEU A 297 -3.32 6.00 -47.25
CA LEU A 297 -4.50 5.15 -47.16
C LEU A 297 -5.63 5.71 -48.02
N VAL A 298 -6.33 4.81 -48.72
CA VAL A 298 -7.53 5.11 -49.49
C VAL A 298 -8.73 4.34 -48.96
N ALA A 299 -9.90 4.99 -48.94
CA ALA A 299 -11.18 4.37 -48.62
C ALA A 299 -11.91 3.97 -49.89
N ALA A 300 -12.67 2.87 -49.84
CA ALA A 300 -13.52 2.47 -50.96
C ALA A 300 -14.56 3.59 -51.26
N PRO A 301 -14.87 3.86 -52.54
CA PRO A 301 -15.82 4.94 -52.88
C PRO A 301 -17.27 4.68 -52.46
N THR A 302 -17.65 3.43 -52.15
CA THR A 302 -18.98 3.05 -51.66
C THR A 302 -18.90 2.02 -50.54
N ASP A 303 -19.96 1.88 -49.73
CA ASP A 303 -20.06 0.84 -48.69
C ASP A 303 -20.03 -0.54 -49.35
N GLN A 304 -19.29 -1.48 -48.76
CA GLN A 304 -19.31 -2.88 -49.19
C GLN A 304 -20.50 -3.63 -48.58
N SER A 305 -20.97 -3.17 -47.42
CA SER A 305 -22.23 -3.64 -46.83
C SER A 305 -22.87 -2.53 -45.99
N SER A 306 -24.20 -2.46 -46.03
CA SER A 306 -25.01 -1.63 -45.14
C SER A 306 -25.31 -2.32 -43.79
N SER A 307 -24.98 -3.59 -43.65
CA SER A 307 -25.31 -4.43 -42.49
C SER A 307 -24.43 -5.68 -42.54
N ALA A 308 -23.44 -5.74 -41.65
CA ALA A 308 -22.59 -6.91 -41.47
C ALA A 308 -22.28 -7.11 -39.99
N GLU A 309 -22.12 -8.37 -39.58
CA GLU A 309 -21.59 -8.68 -38.26
C GLU A 309 -20.06 -8.47 -38.24
N TRP A 310 -19.52 -8.04 -37.10
CA TRP A 310 -18.06 -8.01 -36.92
C TRP A 310 -17.47 -9.42 -36.89
N GLY A 311 -18.21 -10.39 -36.34
CA GLY A 311 -17.88 -11.82 -36.33
C GLY A 311 -17.31 -12.35 -35.02
N CYS A 312 -17.37 -13.68 -34.84
CA CYS A 312 -16.70 -14.39 -33.74
C CYS A 312 -16.99 -13.85 -32.33
N TYR A 313 -18.28 -13.65 -32.08
CA TYR A 313 -18.81 -13.29 -30.76
C TYR A 313 -18.39 -14.32 -29.69
N GLY A 314 -17.85 -13.82 -28.57
CA GLY A 314 -17.38 -14.65 -27.47
C GLY A 314 -16.01 -15.28 -27.67
N THR A 315 -15.36 -15.03 -28.81
CA THR A 315 -14.00 -15.50 -29.10
C THR A 315 -13.06 -14.30 -29.19
N PRO A 316 -11.94 -14.28 -28.43
CA PRO A 316 -10.90 -13.27 -28.60
C PRO A 316 -10.09 -13.59 -29.85
N ILE A 317 -9.82 -12.59 -30.67
CA ILE A 317 -9.03 -12.80 -31.89
C ILE A 317 -7.56 -12.60 -31.56
N SER A 318 -6.75 -13.66 -31.72
CA SER A 318 -5.32 -13.60 -31.45
C SER A 318 -4.62 -12.73 -32.51
N GLY A 319 -3.93 -11.68 -32.06
CA GLY A 319 -3.31 -10.69 -32.95
C GLY A 319 -4.07 -9.36 -33.06
N THR A 320 -5.32 -9.31 -32.57
CA THR A 320 -5.95 -8.05 -32.15
C THR A 320 -5.75 -7.94 -30.63
N PRO A 321 -5.03 -6.94 -30.12
CA PRO A 321 -4.60 -6.97 -28.72
C PRO A 321 -5.81 -6.82 -27.79
N THR A 322 -6.14 -7.91 -27.10
CA THR A 322 -7.18 -7.98 -26.05
C THR A 322 -6.85 -7.20 -24.78
N SER A 323 -5.69 -6.55 -24.70
CA SER A 323 -5.31 -5.67 -23.59
C SER A 323 -4.16 -4.75 -24.00
N GLY A 324 -4.45 -3.45 -24.15
CA GLY A 324 -3.47 -2.38 -24.37
C GLY A 324 -3.32 -1.97 -25.85
N TYR A 325 -3.93 -0.83 -26.21
CA TYR A 325 -3.70 0.12 -27.32
C TYR A 325 -3.19 -0.31 -28.73
N ASN A 326 -2.78 -1.54 -28.98
CA ASN A 326 -1.92 -1.94 -30.10
C ASN A 326 -2.66 -2.37 -31.39
N GLY A 327 -3.96 -2.08 -31.51
CA GLY A 327 -4.75 -2.39 -32.71
C GLY A 327 -5.70 -1.26 -33.12
N GLN A 328 -5.54 -0.08 -32.54
CA GLN A 328 -6.33 1.12 -32.84
C GLN A 328 -5.58 2.10 -33.74
N ALA A 329 -4.24 2.04 -33.73
CA ALA A 329 -3.36 2.97 -34.41
C ALA A 329 -3.49 2.95 -35.93
N ILE A 330 -3.24 4.09 -36.56
CA ILE A 330 -3.12 4.19 -38.02
C ILE A 330 -2.06 3.20 -38.52
N GLY A 331 -2.39 2.46 -39.58
CA GLY A 331 -1.56 1.41 -40.16
C GLY A 331 -1.82 0.01 -39.58
N THR A 332 -2.62 -0.13 -38.51
CA THR A 332 -2.90 -1.44 -37.88
C THR A 332 -4.08 -2.18 -38.50
N GLY A 333 -4.94 -1.53 -39.28
CA GLY A 333 -6.17 -2.13 -39.81
C GLY A 333 -5.93 -3.38 -40.67
N ASN A 334 -4.85 -3.39 -41.46
CA ASN A 334 -4.51 -4.53 -42.30
C ASN A 334 -4.14 -5.75 -41.44
N GLN A 335 -3.24 -5.56 -40.47
CA GLN A 335 -2.82 -6.65 -39.58
C GLN A 335 -3.97 -7.16 -38.72
N ASN A 336 -4.85 -6.26 -38.25
CA ASN A 336 -6.07 -6.65 -37.54
C ASN A 336 -6.98 -7.51 -38.43
N THR A 337 -7.19 -7.10 -39.69
CA THR A 337 -8.05 -7.82 -40.63
C THR A 337 -7.49 -9.21 -40.95
N ILE A 338 -6.18 -9.34 -41.12
CA ILE A 338 -5.51 -10.65 -41.27
C ILE A 338 -5.77 -11.52 -40.03
N GLY A 339 -5.60 -10.97 -38.83
CA GLY A 339 -5.91 -11.67 -37.58
C GLY A 339 -7.38 -12.09 -37.48
N LEU A 340 -8.29 -11.20 -37.90
CA LEU A 340 -9.72 -11.45 -37.92
C LEU A 340 -10.11 -12.58 -38.84
N VAL A 341 -9.63 -12.58 -40.08
CA VAL A 341 -9.97 -13.65 -41.06
C VAL A 341 -9.32 -14.98 -40.67
N ALA A 342 -8.15 -14.95 -40.02
CA ALA A 342 -7.51 -16.17 -39.50
C ALA A 342 -8.24 -16.74 -38.27
N GLY A 343 -8.70 -15.87 -37.36
CA GLY A 343 -9.42 -16.27 -36.15
C GLY A 343 -10.92 -16.44 -36.34
N CYS A 344 -11.48 -15.93 -37.44
CA CYS A 344 -12.90 -15.89 -37.75
C CYS A 344 -13.18 -16.20 -39.21
N THR A 345 -13.51 -17.46 -39.50
CA THR A 345 -13.77 -17.94 -40.87
C THR A 345 -15.25 -17.84 -41.26
N THR A 346 -16.06 -17.07 -40.53
CA THR A 346 -17.48 -16.89 -40.84
C THR A 346 -17.65 -15.99 -42.06
N PRO A 347 -18.23 -16.49 -43.18
CA PRO A 347 -18.42 -15.68 -44.37
C PRO A 347 -19.41 -14.53 -44.13
N GLY A 348 -19.17 -13.39 -44.78
CA GLY A 348 -20.05 -12.22 -44.70
C GLY A 348 -19.87 -11.35 -43.45
N THR A 349 -18.85 -11.63 -42.64
CA THR A 349 -18.43 -10.69 -41.59
C THR A 349 -17.75 -9.46 -42.19
N ALA A 350 -17.69 -8.36 -41.46
CA ALA A 350 -17.09 -7.10 -41.94
C ALA A 350 -15.64 -7.30 -42.42
N ALA A 351 -14.84 -8.08 -41.69
CA ALA A 351 -13.46 -8.39 -42.08
C ALA A 351 -13.40 -9.30 -43.32
N ASP A 352 -14.25 -10.33 -43.41
CA ASP A 352 -14.34 -11.23 -44.57
C ASP A 352 -14.76 -10.49 -45.84
N ILE A 353 -15.72 -9.56 -45.72
CA ILE A 353 -16.17 -8.69 -46.82
C ILE A 353 -15.01 -7.84 -47.35
N CYS A 354 -14.25 -7.20 -46.46
CA CYS A 354 -13.11 -6.38 -46.86
C CYS A 354 -11.97 -7.21 -47.45
N ALA A 355 -11.60 -8.31 -46.81
CA ALA A 355 -10.46 -9.14 -47.21
C ALA A 355 -10.66 -9.87 -48.55
N ASN A 356 -11.91 -10.16 -48.91
CA ASN A 356 -12.25 -10.77 -50.21
C ASN A 356 -12.64 -9.73 -51.28
N LEU A 357 -12.58 -8.43 -50.97
CA LEU A 357 -12.97 -7.39 -51.91
C LEU A 357 -11.93 -7.26 -53.03
N THR A 358 -12.40 -7.29 -54.28
CA THR A 358 -11.64 -6.81 -55.43
C THR A 358 -12.31 -5.57 -56.01
N LEU A 359 -11.66 -4.42 -55.91
CA LEU A 359 -12.20 -3.12 -56.32
C LEU A 359 -11.11 -2.29 -56.99
N GLY A 360 -11.43 -1.67 -58.14
CA GLY A 360 -10.49 -0.83 -58.88
C GLY A 360 -9.25 -1.57 -59.42
N GLY A 361 -9.28 -2.91 -59.49
CA GLY A 361 -8.14 -3.75 -59.87
C GLY A 361 -7.26 -4.20 -58.70
N TYR A 362 -7.63 -3.87 -57.46
CA TYR A 362 -6.89 -4.16 -56.23
C TYR A 362 -7.66 -5.15 -55.36
N SER A 363 -6.95 -6.06 -54.70
CA SER A 363 -7.51 -7.13 -53.85
C SER A 363 -6.90 -7.17 -52.44
N ASP A 364 -6.20 -6.13 -52.05
CA ASP A 364 -5.47 -5.92 -50.79
C ASP A 364 -6.24 -4.96 -49.87
N TRP A 365 -7.58 -5.02 -49.93
CA TRP A 365 -8.49 -4.23 -49.11
C TRP A 365 -8.65 -4.86 -47.72
N PHE A 366 -8.83 -4.02 -46.71
CA PHE A 366 -8.96 -4.43 -45.31
C PHE A 366 -9.96 -3.56 -44.54
N LEU A 367 -10.37 -4.03 -43.37
CA LEU A 367 -11.26 -3.29 -42.48
C LEU A 367 -10.44 -2.27 -41.65
N PRO A 368 -10.78 -0.97 -41.66
CA PRO A 368 -9.97 0.06 -41.01
C PRO A 368 -9.89 -0.15 -39.51
N SER A 369 -8.75 0.12 -38.91
CA SER A 369 -8.62 0.26 -37.45
C SER A 369 -9.41 1.46 -36.94
N LYS A 370 -9.56 1.58 -35.63
CA LYS A 370 -10.29 2.67 -34.98
C LYS A 370 -9.83 4.04 -35.47
N TYR A 371 -8.53 4.35 -35.43
CA TYR A 371 -8.05 5.68 -35.83
C TYR A 371 -8.02 5.87 -37.36
N GLU A 372 -7.95 4.80 -38.15
CA GLU A 372 -8.15 4.91 -39.61
C GLU A 372 -9.61 5.25 -39.95
N LEU A 373 -10.56 4.66 -39.23
CA LEU A 373 -11.99 4.98 -39.38
C LEU A 373 -12.28 6.42 -38.93
N GLU A 374 -11.59 6.89 -37.90
CA GLU A 374 -11.64 8.29 -37.45
C GLU A 374 -11.17 9.25 -38.54
N GLU A 375 -10.04 8.96 -39.18
CA GLU A 375 -9.54 9.76 -40.30
C GLU A 375 -10.52 9.75 -41.48
N MET A 376 -11.14 8.61 -41.80
CA MET A 376 -12.19 8.56 -42.83
C MET A 376 -13.37 9.47 -42.49
N PHE A 377 -13.80 9.49 -41.23
CA PHE A 377 -14.86 10.37 -40.77
C PHE A 377 -14.46 11.85 -40.92
N LEU A 378 -13.33 12.24 -40.35
CA LEU A 378 -12.86 13.63 -40.31
C LEU A 378 -12.49 14.18 -41.68
N LYS A 379 -11.80 13.37 -42.51
CA LYS A 379 -11.21 13.81 -43.77
C LYS A 379 -12.11 13.59 -44.97
N LEU A 380 -13.03 12.64 -44.92
CA LEU A 380 -13.96 12.38 -46.02
C LEU A 380 -15.40 12.74 -45.65
N HIS A 381 -15.98 12.10 -44.64
CA HIS A 381 -17.41 12.24 -44.36
C HIS A 381 -17.80 13.69 -43.99
N LEU A 382 -17.08 14.32 -43.06
CA LEU A 382 -17.31 15.73 -42.69
C LEU A 382 -17.11 16.70 -43.86
N GLN A 383 -16.32 16.31 -44.87
CA GLN A 383 -16.07 17.09 -46.08
C GLN A 383 -17.10 16.80 -47.19
N GLY A 384 -18.10 15.96 -46.94
CA GLY A 384 -19.08 15.52 -47.94
C GLY A 384 -18.50 14.62 -49.03
N LEU A 385 -17.35 13.98 -48.78
CA LEU A 385 -16.66 13.09 -49.69
C LEU A 385 -16.94 11.61 -49.34
N GLY A 386 -16.75 10.72 -50.31
CA GLY A 386 -16.79 9.26 -50.09
C GLY A 386 -18.16 8.62 -49.92
N GLY A 387 -19.26 9.39 -49.99
CA GLY A 387 -20.61 8.85 -50.02
C GLY A 387 -20.94 7.97 -48.82
N PHE A 388 -20.51 8.39 -47.63
CA PHE A 388 -20.84 7.73 -46.38
C PHE A 388 -22.28 8.05 -45.96
N ALA A 389 -22.93 7.10 -45.30
CA ALA A 389 -24.22 7.32 -44.67
C ALA A 389 -24.04 7.80 -43.23
N ASP A 390 -25.04 8.49 -42.70
CA ASP A 390 -25.11 8.89 -41.28
C ASP A 390 -25.51 7.67 -40.43
N ASP A 391 -24.57 6.75 -40.17
CA ASP A 391 -24.83 5.45 -39.56
C ASP A 391 -23.57 4.91 -38.85
N PHE A 392 -23.68 3.74 -38.21
CA PHE A 392 -22.56 3.07 -37.57
C PHE A 392 -21.64 2.41 -38.59
N TYR A 393 -20.33 2.56 -38.42
CA TYR A 393 -19.29 1.90 -39.20
C TYR A 393 -18.37 1.04 -38.33
N TRP A 394 -18.07 -0.17 -38.80
CA TRP A 394 -17.15 -1.07 -38.11
C TRP A 394 -15.70 -0.62 -38.25
N SER A 395 -14.95 -0.74 -37.14
CA SER A 395 -13.49 -0.82 -37.19
C SER A 395 -13.03 -2.27 -37.00
N SER A 396 -11.80 -2.60 -37.40
CA SER A 396 -11.14 -3.87 -37.12
C SER A 396 -10.58 -3.95 -35.70
N SER A 397 -10.72 -2.90 -34.89
CA SER A 397 -10.22 -2.85 -33.52
C SER A 397 -11.17 -3.56 -32.55
N GLU A 398 -10.71 -4.71 -32.05
CA GLU A 398 -11.39 -5.45 -30.98
C GLU A 398 -11.33 -4.67 -29.65
N ARG A 399 -12.44 -4.64 -28.89
CA ARG A 399 -12.44 -4.12 -27.50
C ARG A 399 -12.46 -5.25 -26.47
N GLY A 400 -13.05 -6.38 -26.79
CA GLY A 400 -13.05 -7.56 -25.94
C GLY A 400 -13.79 -8.73 -26.56
N TYR A 401 -14.05 -9.75 -25.75
CA TYR A 401 -14.66 -11.02 -26.18
C TYR A 401 -15.96 -10.84 -26.96
N TYR A 402 -16.82 -9.90 -26.55
CA TYR A 402 -18.17 -9.74 -27.06
C TYR A 402 -18.39 -8.50 -27.92
N ILE A 403 -17.45 -7.55 -27.88
CA ILE A 403 -17.65 -6.20 -28.43
C ILE A 403 -16.44 -5.72 -29.23
N ALA A 404 -16.70 -4.92 -30.26
CA ALA A 404 -15.70 -4.25 -31.08
C ALA A 404 -15.98 -2.75 -31.18
N TRP A 405 -14.98 -1.98 -31.57
CA TRP A 405 -15.12 -0.55 -31.78
C TRP A 405 -15.84 -0.26 -33.10
N SER A 406 -16.77 0.69 -33.04
CA SER A 406 -17.45 1.27 -34.19
C SER A 406 -17.51 2.78 -34.04
N MET A 407 -17.75 3.50 -35.13
CA MET A 407 -17.99 4.94 -35.11
C MET A 407 -19.39 5.25 -35.64
N ASP A 408 -20.13 6.09 -34.92
CA ASP A 408 -21.40 6.65 -35.37
C ASP A 408 -21.12 7.91 -36.21
N PHE A 409 -21.32 7.81 -37.53
CA PHE A 409 -21.08 8.93 -38.45
C PHE A 409 -22.18 10.00 -38.35
N TYR A 410 -23.30 9.74 -37.67
CA TYR A 410 -24.34 10.76 -37.44
C TYR A 410 -24.00 11.71 -36.28
N ASN A 411 -23.53 11.18 -35.15
CA ASN A 411 -23.28 11.97 -33.93
C ASN A 411 -21.80 12.08 -33.52
N SER A 412 -20.86 11.56 -34.33
CA SER A 412 -19.42 11.54 -34.00
C SER A 412 -19.10 10.77 -32.71
N LEU A 413 -19.89 9.75 -32.37
CA LEU A 413 -19.70 8.95 -31.15
C LEU A 413 -18.87 7.70 -31.43
N TRP A 414 -18.15 7.23 -30.41
CA TRP A 414 -17.38 5.97 -30.41
C TRP A 414 -18.04 4.88 -29.57
N PRO A 415 -19.22 4.36 -29.97
CA PRO A 415 -19.82 3.25 -29.26
C PRO A 415 -19.00 1.97 -29.48
N THR A 416 -19.20 1.01 -28.59
CA THR A 416 -18.79 -0.36 -28.84
C THR A 416 -20.01 -1.21 -29.03
N VAL A 417 -20.04 -1.91 -30.15
CA VAL A 417 -21.18 -2.71 -30.56
C VAL A 417 -20.84 -4.19 -30.39
N GLY A 418 -21.85 -4.99 -30.05
CA GLY A 418 -21.73 -6.44 -29.98
C GLY A 418 -21.23 -7.00 -31.31
N LYS A 419 -20.28 -7.94 -31.29
CA LYS A 419 -19.68 -8.48 -32.52
C LYS A 419 -20.69 -9.19 -33.45
N ASN A 420 -21.84 -9.60 -32.90
CA ASN A 420 -23.00 -10.15 -33.61
C ASN A 420 -24.01 -9.09 -34.06
N GLY A 421 -23.70 -7.80 -33.91
CA GLY A 421 -24.56 -6.71 -34.34
C GLY A 421 -24.60 -6.63 -35.86
N ASN A 422 -25.76 -6.97 -36.45
CA ASN A 422 -25.95 -6.98 -37.90
C ASN A 422 -26.64 -5.71 -38.42
N TYR A 423 -26.27 -4.54 -37.91
CA TYR A 423 -26.84 -3.24 -38.30
C TYR A 423 -25.76 -2.17 -38.50
N VAL A 424 -24.51 -2.60 -38.59
CA VAL A 424 -23.35 -1.72 -38.72
C VAL A 424 -22.75 -1.91 -40.11
N ARG A 425 -22.37 -0.79 -40.72
CA ARG A 425 -21.85 -0.71 -42.09
C ARG A 425 -20.39 -1.10 -42.17
N THR A 426 -20.00 -1.52 -43.36
CA THR A 426 -18.61 -1.91 -43.66
C THR A 426 -18.09 -1.08 -44.82
N ARG A 427 -17.00 -0.35 -44.57
CA ARG A 427 -16.23 0.35 -45.60
C ARG A 427 -14.79 -0.14 -45.57
N ALA A 428 -14.33 -0.67 -46.69
CA ALA A 428 -12.98 -1.16 -46.85
C ALA A 428 -11.99 -0.01 -47.08
N VAL A 429 -10.76 -0.20 -46.64
CA VAL A 429 -9.61 0.68 -46.88
C VAL A 429 -8.43 -0.11 -47.44
N ARG A 430 -7.47 0.60 -48.02
CA ARG A 430 -6.25 0.03 -48.60
C ARG A 430 -5.08 0.98 -48.42
N ALA A 431 -3.87 0.44 -48.27
CA ALA A 431 -2.63 1.21 -48.29
C ALA A 431 -2.03 1.27 -49.70
N PHE A 432 -1.34 2.36 -50.05
CA PHE A 432 -0.70 2.53 -51.36
C PHE A 432 0.71 3.11 -51.27
#